data_AF-A0AAU3TMP1-F1
#
_entry.id   AF-A0AAU3TMP1-F1
#
_cell.length_a   1.000
_cell.length_b   1.000
_cell.length_c   1.000
_cell.angle_alpha   90.00
_cell.angle_beta   90.00
_cell.angle_gamma   90.00
#
_symmetry.space_group_name_H-M   'P 1'
#
loop_
_entity.id
_entity.type
_entity.pdbx_description
1 polymer ?
#
loop_
_entity_poly.entity_id
_entity_poly.type
_entity_poly.pdbx_seq_one_letter_code
_entity_poly.pdbx_strand_id
1 'polypeptide(L)'
;MDLGETPREAARRELLEETGVRAELLEPPAAVTVRSYHPDWSATVGVTFVEVLDRRTKLTPEEGQPAAWLPLDQPWQGWFSDDRLLMRQCTDRLRQQGHGP
;
A
#
# COMPACT_ATOMS: atom_id res chain seq x y z
N MET A 1 -7.04 -8.09 -9.13
CA MET A 1 -7.07 -7.24 -10.33
C MET A 1 -7.84 -7.96 -11.39
N ASP A 2 -8.96 -7.37 -11.77
CA ASP A 2 -9.87 -7.97 -12.72
C ASP A 2 -9.41 -7.74 -14.17
N LEU A 3 -9.92 -8.55 -15.09
CA LEU A 3 -9.54 -8.44 -16.50
C LEU A 3 -10.02 -7.10 -17.06
N GLY A 4 -9.07 -6.29 -17.54
CA GLY A 4 -9.34 -4.95 -18.08
C GLY A 4 -9.15 -3.81 -17.08
N GLU A 5 -8.89 -4.12 -15.80
CA GLU A 5 -8.56 -3.14 -14.77
C GLU A 5 -7.07 -2.78 -14.82
N THR A 6 -6.73 -1.49 -14.74
CA THR A 6 -5.34 -1.06 -14.58
C THR A 6 -4.87 -1.31 -13.13
N PRO A 7 -3.56 -1.48 -12.87
CA PRO A 7 -3.06 -1.63 -11.50
C PRO A 7 -3.47 -0.48 -10.56
N ARG A 8 -3.64 0.73 -11.10
CA ARG A 8 -4.09 1.90 -10.34
C ARG A 8 -5.57 1.81 -9.98
N GLU A 9 -6.42 1.38 -10.90
CA GLU A 9 -7.85 1.17 -10.63
C GLU A 9 -8.04 0.08 -9.59
N ALA A 10 -7.31 -1.04 -9.73
CA ALA A 10 -7.29 -2.12 -8.76
C ALA A 10 -6.91 -1.59 -7.37
N ALA A 11 -5.78 -0.89 -7.25
CA ALA A 11 -5.34 -0.35 -5.96
C ALA A 11 -6.36 0.60 -5.31
N ARG A 12 -7.10 1.40 -6.11
CA ARG A 12 -8.16 2.30 -5.58
C ARG A 12 -9.38 1.51 -5.12
N ARG A 13 -9.79 0.51 -5.88
CA ARG A 13 -10.93 -0.35 -5.54
C ARG A 13 -10.66 -1.15 -4.28
N GLU A 14 -9.53 -1.87 -4.23
CA GLU A 14 -9.14 -2.69 -3.07
C GLU A 14 -9.02 -1.83 -1.80
N LEU A 15 -8.37 -0.65 -1.88
CA LEU A 15 -8.25 0.25 -0.72
C LEU A 15 -9.62 0.71 -0.19
N LEU A 16 -10.59 0.93 -1.08
CA LEU A 16 -11.96 1.26 -0.69
C LEU A 16 -12.68 0.06 -0.07
N GLU A 17 -12.56 -1.12 -0.66
CA GLU A 17 -13.22 -2.35 -0.20
C GLU A 17 -12.69 -2.80 1.17
N GLU A 18 -11.38 -2.81 1.35
CA GLU A 18 -10.73 -3.33 2.56
C GLU A 18 -10.75 -2.34 3.74
N THR A 19 -10.77 -1.02 3.45
CA THR A 19 -10.55 0.00 4.50
C THR A 19 -11.57 1.13 4.52
N GLY A 20 -12.48 1.20 3.54
CA GLY A 20 -13.45 2.27 3.39
C GLY A 20 -12.87 3.60 2.90
N VAL A 21 -11.58 3.65 2.56
CA VAL A 21 -10.90 4.88 2.11
C VAL A 21 -11.06 5.07 0.61
N ARG A 22 -11.61 6.22 0.20
CA ARG A 22 -11.63 6.62 -1.22
C ARG A 22 -10.32 7.28 -1.60
N ALA A 23 -9.71 6.77 -2.65
CA ALA A 23 -8.31 7.03 -2.92
C ALA A 23 -8.05 7.99 -4.10
N GLU A 24 -7.26 9.03 -3.84
CA GLU A 24 -6.55 9.89 -4.79
C GLU A 24 -5.03 9.57 -4.76
N LEU A 25 -4.68 8.42 -5.34
CA LEU A 25 -3.31 7.90 -5.37
C LEU A 25 -2.34 8.84 -6.11
N LEU A 26 -1.15 9.05 -5.55
CA LEU A 26 -0.06 9.82 -6.18
C LEU A 26 0.34 9.26 -7.57
N GLU A 27 0.78 10.14 -8.48
CA GLU A 27 0.96 9.81 -9.91
C GLU A 27 2.04 8.76 -10.23
N PRO A 28 3.31 8.86 -9.79
CA PRO A 28 4.23 7.76 -10.00
C PRO A 28 3.94 6.64 -9.00
N PRO A 29 3.95 5.36 -9.43
CA PRO A 29 4.00 4.24 -8.50
C PRO A 29 5.18 4.42 -7.54
N ALA A 30 4.97 4.14 -6.26
CA ALA A 30 5.99 4.26 -5.23
C ALA A 30 7.04 3.15 -5.35
N ALA A 31 6.63 1.97 -5.81
CA ALA A 31 7.52 0.84 -6.05
C ALA A 31 6.93 -0.13 -7.08
N VAL A 32 7.81 -0.92 -7.69
CA VAL A 32 7.47 -2.11 -8.48
C VAL A 32 8.32 -3.26 -7.95
N THR A 33 7.70 -4.41 -7.70
CA THR A 33 8.36 -5.59 -7.15
C THR A 33 8.01 -6.83 -7.97
N VAL A 34 8.85 -7.85 -7.89
CA VAL A 34 8.56 -9.19 -8.42
C VAL A 34 8.75 -10.17 -7.28
N ARG A 35 7.68 -10.84 -6.85
CA ARG A 35 7.67 -11.68 -5.65
C ARG A 35 7.00 -13.00 -5.94
N SER A 36 7.53 -14.09 -5.39
CA SER A 36 6.80 -15.36 -5.33
C SER A 36 6.30 -15.57 -3.89
N TYR A 37 5.03 -15.93 -3.76
CA TYR A 37 4.35 -16.12 -2.48
C TYR A 37 4.35 -17.59 -2.04
N HIS A 38 4.73 -18.50 -2.95
CA HIS A 38 4.89 -19.93 -2.68
C HIS A 38 5.92 -20.51 -3.65
N PRO A 39 6.84 -21.41 -3.24
CA PRO A 39 7.88 -21.94 -4.12
C PRO A 39 7.38 -22.54 -5.44
N ASP A 40 6.18 -23.12 -5.42
CA ASP A 40 5.55 -23.74 -6.59
C ASP A 40 4.67 -22.79 -7.42
N TRP A 41 4.55 -21.52 -7.03
CA TRP A 41 3.75 -20.54 -7.74
C TRP A 41 4.63 -19.62 -8.57
N SER A 42 4.11 -19.23 -9.74
CA SER A 42 4.73 -18.22 -10.59
C SER A 42 4.91 -16.90 -9.82
N ALA A 43 6.03 -16.23 -10.05
CA ALA A 43 6.25 -14.91 -9.47
C ALA A 43 5.21 -13.91 -9.99
N THR A 44 4.76 -13.03 -9.10
CA THR A 44 3.80 -11.96 -9.36
C THR A 44 4.52 -10.62 -9.41
N VAL A 45 4.18 -9.79 -10.40
CA VAL A 45 4.59 -8.39 -10.44
C VAL A 45 3.64 -7.60 -9.53
N GLY A 46 4.17 -6.94 -8.51
CA GLY A 46 3.43 -6.03 -7.64
C GLY A 46 3.74 -4.58 -7.99
N VAL A 47 2.70 -3.75 -8.10
CA VAL A 47 2.82 -2.30 -8.27
C VAL A 47 2.23 -1.62 -7.04
N THR A 48 3.03 -0.81 -6.36
CA THR A 48 2.61 -0.12 -5.13
C THR A 48 2.33 1.34 -5.43
N PHE A 49 1.17 1.81 -5.00
CA PHE A 49 0.79 3.22 -5.02
C PHE A 49 0.70 3.75 -3.59
N VAL A 50 0.70 5.06 -3.46
CA VAL A 50 0.67 5.75 -2.16
C VAL A 50 -0.36 6.85 -2.21
N GLU A 51 -0.97 7.08 -1.06
CA GLU A 51 -1.79 8.25 -0.79
C GLU A 51 -1.44 8.83 0.58
N VAL A 52 -1.57 10.16 0.69
CA VAL A 52 -1.38 10.91 1.92
C VAL A 52 -2.73 11.42 2.38
N LEU A 53 -3.16 11.00 3.57
CA LEU A 53 -4.49 11.23 4.11
C LEU A 53 -4.43 12.03 5.40
N ASP A 54 -5.54 12.69 5.76
CA ASP A 54 -5.68 13.26 7.09
C ASP A 54 -5.58 12.15 8.15
N ARG A 55 -4.78 12.38 9.18
CA ARG A 55 -4.52 11.42 10.27
C ARG A 55 -5.79 10.98 11.02
N ARG A 56 -6.87 11.76 10.95
CA ARG A 56 -8.18 11.47 11.57
C ARG A 56 -9.10 10.66 10.67
N THR A 57 -8.68 10.32 9.45
CA THR A 57 -9.42 9.45 8.55
C THR A 57 -9.75 8.14 9.26
N LYS A 58 -11.04 7.85 9.39
CA LYS A 58 -11.53 6.62 10.01
C LYS A 58 -11.45 5.49 8.98
N LEU A 59 -10.99 4.33 9.43
CA LEU A 59 -11.03 3.10 8.65
C LEU A 59 -12.36 2.38 8.91
N THR A 60 -12.96 1.85 7.85
CA THR A 60 -14.10 0.93 7.90
C THR A 60 -13.61 -0.40 7.34
N PRO A 61 -13.12 -1.31 8.19
CA PRO A 61 -12.53 -2.56 7.73
C PRO A 61 -13.58 -3.48 7.10
N GLU A 62 -13.16 -4.27 6.12
CA GLU A 62 -13.94 -5.40 5.62
C GLU A 62 -14.15 -6.46 6.73
N GLU A 63 -15.29 -7.14 6.68
CA GLU A 63 -15.58 -8.23 7.61
C GLU A 63 -14.53 -9.35 7.50
N GLY A 64 -13.92 -9.72 8.62
CA GLY A 64 -12.85 -10.73 8.67
C GLY A 64 -11.45 -10.19 8.35
N GLN A 65 -11.31 -8.93 7.93
CA GLN A 65 -10.04 -8.31 7.57
C GLN A 65 -9.82 -7.01 8.35
N PRO A 66 -9.18 -7.05 9.54
CA PRO A 66 -9.00 -5.85 10.34
C PRO A 66 -8.02 -4.85 9.68
N ALA A 67 -8.41 -3.58 9.64
CA ALA A 67 -7.58 -2.48 9.16
C ALA A 67 -7.25 -1.51 10.31
N ALA A 68 -5.97 -1.13 10.45
CA ALA A 68 -5.51 -0.23 11.50
C ALA A 68 -4.37 0.66 11.02
N TRP A 69 -4.33 1.89 11.52
CA TRP A 69 -3.18 2.78 11.35
C TRP A 69 -2.03 2.33 12.26
N LEU A 70 -0.87 2.04 11.68
CA LEU A 70 0.34 1.65 12.41
C LEU A 70 1.41 2.75 12.33
N PRO A 71 1.96 3.20 13.48
CA PRO A 71 3.11 4.10 13.48
C PRO A 71 4.34 3.40 12.89
N LEU A 72 4.98 4.04 11.91
CA LEU A 72 6.13 3.43 11.21
C LEU A 72 7.42 3.39 12.04
N ASP A 73 7.49 4.18 13.12
CA ASP A 73 8.58 4.20 14.10
C ASP A 73 8.50 3.02 15.10
N GLN A 74 7.36 2.36 15.20
CA GLN A 74 7.19 1.15 16.01
C GLN A 74 7.73 -0.10 15.28
N PRO A 75 8.06 -1.18 16.01
CA PRO A 75 8.40 -2.45 15.40
C PRO A 75 7.15 -3.07 14.77
N TRP A 76 7.15 -3.18 13.45
CA TRP A 76 6.16 -3.91 12.66
C TRP A 76 6.86 -4.84 11.67
N GLN A 77 6.18 -5.89 11.27
CA GLN A 77 6.67 -6.89 10.33
C GLN A 77 5.66 -7.05 9.19
N GLY A 78 6.14 -6.89 7.96
CA GLY A 78 5.40 -7.26 6.76
C GLY A 78 5.60 -8.74 6.44
N TRP A 79 4.96 -9.20 5.36
CA TRP A 79 5.12 -10.57 4.89
C TRP A 79 6.54 -10.84 4.37
N PHE A 80 7.16 -9.84 3.74
CA PHE A 80 8.53 -9.92 3.25
C PHE A 80 9.47 -9.09 4.14
N SER A 81 10.70 -9.59 4.33
CA SER A 81 11.73 -8.92 5.14
C SER A 81 12.00 -7.48 4.70
N ASP A 82 11.86 -7.23 3.40
CA ASP A 82 12.21 -5.96 2.78
C ASP A 82 11.10 -4.90 2.90
N ASP A 83 9.88 -5.29 3.30
CA ASP A 83 8.72 -4.39 3.38
C ASP A 83 9.01 -3.18 4.27
N ARG A 84 9.68 -3.40 5.39
CA ARG A 84 10.04 -2.33 6.34
C ARG A 84 11.06 -1.36 5.76
N LEU A 85 12.00 -1.84 4.96
CA LEU A 85 12.97 -0.98 4.28
C LEU A 85 12.29 -0.14 3.20
N LEU A 86 11.46 -0.77 2.36
CA LEU A 86 10.75 -0.10 1.27
C LEU A 86 9.80 0.98 1.79
N MET A 87 9.05 0.71 2.87
CA MET A 87 8.19 1.72 3.48
C MET A 87 8.98 2.92 4.02
N ARG A 88 10.12 2.71 4.68
CA ARG A 88 10.98 3.82 5.15
C ARG A 88 11.48 4.67 4.00
N GLN A 89 12.03 4.04 2.96
CA GLN A 89 12.51 4.74 1.76
C GLN A 89 11.39 5.54 1.08
N CYS A 90 10.19 4.97 1.01
CA CYS A 90 9.00 5.65 0.51
C CYS A 90 8.68 6.90 1.35
N THR A 91 8.65 6.79 2.68
CA THR A 91 8.37 7.94 3.54
C THR A 91 9.43 9.03 3.45
N ASP A 92 10.70 8.68 3.34
CA ASP A 92 11.77 9.66 3.20
C ASP A 92 11.67 10.40 1.87
N ARG A 93 11.29 9.71 0.80
CA ARG A 93 11.00 10.32 -0.50
C ARG A 93 9.82 11.29 -0.43
N LEU A 94 8.72 10.91 0.22
CA LEU A 94 7.54 11.78 0.37
C LEU A 94 7.85 13.06 1.15
N ARG A 95 8.63 12.94 2.23
CA ARG A 95 9.13 14.09 3.01
C ARG A 95 9.97 15.04 2.16
N GLN A 96 10.85 14.52 1.31
CA GLN A 96 11.67 15.32 0.40
C GLN A 96 10.85 16.01 -0.70
N GLN A 97 9.72 15.44 -1.10
CA GLN A 97 8.82 15.97 -2.12
C GLN A 97 7.77 16.95 -1.57
N GLY A 98 7.88 17.36 -0.30
CA GLY A 98 6.94 18.29 0.33
C GLY A 98 5.55 17.71 0.60
N HIS A 99 5.37 16.40 0.42
CA HIS A 99 4.14 15.67 0.78
C HIS A 99 4.20 15.23 2.25
N GLY A 100 4.69 16.11 3.12
CA GLY A 100 4.83 15.86 4.55
C GLY A 100 3.49 15.88 5.28
N PRO A 101 3.40 15.20 6.45
CA PRO A 101 2.23 15.28 7.31
C PRO A 101 1.99 16.68 7.87
#